data_AF-A0A3D1K3Y6-F1
#
_entry.id   AF-A0A3D1K3Y6-F1
#
_cell.length_a   1.000
_cell.length_b   1.000
_cell.length_c   1.000
_cell.angle_alpha   90.00
_cell.angle_beta   90.00
_cell.angle_gamma   90.00
#
_symmetry.space_group_name_H-M   'P 1'
#
loop_
_entity.id
_entity.type
_entity.pdbx_description
1 polymer ?
#
loop_
_entity_poly.entity_id
_entity_poly.type
_entity_poly.pdbx_seq_one_letter_code
_entity_poly.pdbx_strand_id
1 'polypeptide(L)'
;MPERIGVYPRPDSARPERAFPLSHLHRLFGCLVSRLENLLTDDKNRWKGFRLVCADKTTLALPEWPELWEKFGCHKVRKHLGPVGVEFCCLFSVFTRAPLAFAFGKSCTSDERLFTSLVKRIHKGTVVLLDNGFYAFRIFELISDRSSHFIIPASVSLKPRLIEKLGSGDYLAEIKDSKTKRTMIVRVIYVSYQPDNDRR
;
A
#
# COMPACT_ATOMS: atom_id res chain seq x y z
N MET A 1 -39.72 -0.33 21.58
CA MET A 1 -39.82 0.83 20.67
C MET A 1 -38.52 0.93 19.87
N PRO A 2 -38.45 0.46 18.61
CA PRO A 2 -37.24 0.62 17.80
C PRO A 2 -37.45 1.77 16.81
N GLU A 3 -37.09 3.00 17.17
CA GLU A 3 -37.07 4.12 16.23
C GLU A 3 -35.89 5.06 16.50
N ARG A 4 -34.91 4.99 15.59
CA ARG A 4 -34.37 6.10 14.79
C ARG A 4 -33.09 5.62 14.12
N ILE A 5 -33.23 4.91 13.00
CA ILE A 5 -32.16 4.84 12.00
C ILE A 5 -32.05 6.27 11.47
N GLY A 6 -31.00 6.99 11.87
CA GLY A 6 -30.77 8.37 11.47
C GLY A 6 -30.56 8.46 9.97
N VAL A 7 -31.64 8.66 9.22
CA VAL A 7 -31.58 9.06 7.81
C VAL A 7 -31.17 10.53 7.81
N TYR A 8 -29.87 10.78 7.89
CA TYR A 8 -29.36 12.11 7.56
C TYR A 8 -29.74 12.40 6.09
N PRO A 9 -30.52 13.46 5.80
CA PRO A 9 -30.85 13.78 4.42
C PRO A 9 -29.55 13.98 3.64
N ARG A 10 -29.46 13.41 2.42
CA ARG A 10 -28.29 13.62 1.57
C ARG A 10 -28.10 15.13 1.40
N PRO A 11 -26.91 15.68 1.70
CA PRO A 11 -26.66 17.08 1.46
C PRO A 11 -26.86 17.37 -0.03
N ASP A 12 -27.27 18.60 -0.35
CA ASP A 12 -27.54 19.00 -1.74
C ASP A 12 -26.33 18.82 -2.67
N SER A 13 -25.12 18.83 -2.11
CA SER A 13 -23.86 18.54 -2.79
C SER A 13 -23.65 17.07 -3.14
N ALA A 14 -24.39 16.15 -2.51
CA ALA A 14 -24.33 14.71 -2.73
C ALA A 14 -25.47 14.19 -3.62
N ARG A 15 -26.25 15.08 -4.24
CA ARG A 15 -27.29 14.70 -5.20
C ARG A 15 -26.63 14.16 -6.49
N PRO A 16 -27.03 12.97 -6.99
CA PRO A 16 -26.43 12.37 -8.18
C PRO A 16 -26.45 13.28 -9.41
N GLU A 17 -27.53 14.05 -9.62
CA GLU A 17 -27.64 15.00 -10.74
C GLU A 17 -26.64 16.18 -10.68
N ARG A 18 -26.06 16.46 -9.51
CA ARG A 18 -25.06 17.52 -9.30
C ARG A 18 -23.64 16.97 -9.12
N ALA A 19 -23.51 15.66 -8.95
CA ALA A 19 -22.22 15.00 -8.77
C ALA A 19 -21.53 14.78 -10.12
N PHE A 20 -20.28 15.20 -10.22
CA PHE A 20 -19.48 14.91 -11.42
C PHE A 20 -19.35 13.39 -11.59
N PRO A 21 -19.63 12.81 -12.78
CA PRO A 21 -19.77 11.37 -12.90
C PRO A 21 -18.48 10.62 -12.57
N LEU A 22 -18.59 9.56 -11.75
CA LEU A 22 -17.44 8.78 -11.30
C LEU A 22 -16.66 8.14 -12.46
N SER A 23 -17.35 7.75 -13.55
CA SER A 23 -16.72 7.24 -14.77
C SER A 23 -15.77 8.25 -15.42
N HIS A 24 -16.11 9.53 -15.37
CA HIS A 24 -15.28 10.60 -15.90
C HIS A 24 -14.08 10.86 -14.97
N LEU A 25 -14.25 10.83 -13.65
CA LEU A 25 -13.11 10.89 -12.71
C LEU A 25 -12.14 9.72 -12.92
N HIS A 26 -12.66 8.51 -13.12
CA HIS A 26 -11.84 7.35 -13.40
C HIS A 26 -11.05 7.52 -14.71
N ARG A 27 -11.69 8.04 -15.77
CA ARG A 27 -11.01 8.36 -17.02
C ARG A 27 -9.92 9.42 -16.83
N LEU A 28 -10.22 10.53 -16.13
CA LEU A 28 -9.25 11.59 -15.86
C LEU A 28 -8.06 11.07 -15.05
N PHE A 29 -8.31 10.25 -14.03
CA PHE A 29 -7.27 9.59 -13.26
C PHE A 29 -6.42 8.68 -14.16
N GLY A 30 -7.05 7.88 -15.03
CA GLY A 30 -6.32 7.05 -16.01
C GLY A 30 -5.43 7.87 -16.95
N CYS A 31 -5.90 9.00 -17.45
CA CYS A 31 -5.12 9.93 -18.28
C CYS A 31 -3.94 10.52 -17.49
N LEU A 32 -4.16 10.94 -16.25
CA LEU A 32 -3.12 11.44 -15.36
C LEU A 32 -2.05 10.37 -15.10
N VAL A 33 -2.47 9.16 -14.73
CA VAL A 33 -1.55 8.03 -14.49
C VAL A 33 -0.75 7.73 -15.74
N SER A 34 -1.37 7.64 -16.92
CA SER A 34 -0.65 7.41 -18.18
C SER A 34 0.42 8.49 -18.44
N ARG A 35 0.12 9.75 -18.16
CA ARG A 35 1.10 10.84 -18.29
C ARG A 35 2.23 10.69 -17.28
N LEU A 36 1.92 10.33 -16.04
CA LEU A 36 2.92 10.08 -14.99
C LEU A 36 3.82 8.90 -15.34
N GLU A 37 3.26 7.79 -15.82
CA GLU A 37 4.02 6.62 -16.26
C GLU A 37 5.07 6.99 -17.31
N ASN A 38 4.71 7.84 -18.28
CA ASN A 38 5.65 8.35 -19.28
C ASN A 38 6.72 9.29 -18.68
N LEU A 39 6.42 10.03 -17.62
CA LEU A 39 7.43 10.84 -16.94
C LEU A 39 8.42 9.98 -16.15
N LEU A 40 7.97 8.83 -15.62
CA LEU A 40 8.80 7.90 -14.85
C LEU A 40 9.72 7.03 -15.73
N THR A 41 9.66 7.16 -17.06
CA THR A 41 10.67 6.57 -17.95
C THR A 41 11.94 7.40 -18.02
N ASP A 42 11.88 8.70 -17.72
CA ASP A 42 13.02 9.60 -17.71
C ASP A 42 13.99 9.25 -16.56
N ASP A 43 15.29 9.17 -16.85
CA ASP A 43 16.33 8.84 -15.88
C ASP A 43 16.40 9.81 -14.71
N LYS A 44 16.00 11.08 -14.90
CA LYS A 44 15.93 12.06 -13.79
C LYS A 44 14.89 11.69 -12.72
N ASN A 45 13.93 10.83 -13.07
CA ASN A 45 12.89 10.33 -12.18
C ASN A 45 13.17 8.87 -11.74
N ARG A 46 14.43 8.44 -11.81
CA ARG A 46 14.89 7.11 -11.42
C ARG A 46 16.01 7.20 -10.41
N TRP A 47 16.07 6.21 -9.53
CA TRP A 47 17.18 6.04 -8.60
C TRP A 47 18.05 4.90 -9.08
N LYS A 48 19.27 5.21 -9.53
CA LYS A 48 20.23 4.22 -10.06
C LYS A 48 19.60 3.32 -11.16
N GLY A 49 18.79 3.91 -12.04
CA GLY A 49 18.06 3.19 -13.10
C GLY A 49 16.74 2.54 -12.67
N PHE A 50 16.47 2.44 -11.36
CA PHE A 50 15.23 1.89 -10.84
C PHE A 50 14.13 2.93 -10.73
N ARG A 51 12.90 2.50 -11.01
CA ARG A 51 11.71 3.26 -10.63
C ARG A 51 11.48 3.10 -9.13
N LEU A 52 11.18 4.19 -8.42
CA LEU A 52 10.81 4.15 -7.01
C LEU A 52 9.31 4.37 -6.82
N VAL A 53 8.66 3.44 -6.14
CA VAL A 53 7.25 3.56 -5.72
C VAL A 53 7.11 3.19 -4.25
N CYS A 54 6.15 3.79 -3.57
CA CYS A 54 5.75 3.39 -2.22
C CYS A 54 4.36 2.75 -2.26
N ALA A 55 4.10 1.85 -1.31
CA ALA A 55 2.74 1.44 -0.95
C ALA A 55 2.46 1.89 0.49
N ASP A 56 1.29 2.49 0.70
CA ASP A 56 0.81 2.82 2.03
C ASP A 56 -0.69 2.47 2.15
N LYS A 57 -1.16 2.25 3.37
CA LYS A 57 -2.55 1.95 3.67
C LYS A 57 -3.06 2.85 4.79
N THR A 58 -4.26 3.37 4.59
CA THR A 58 -5.01 4.09 5.62
C THR A 58 -6.46 3.62 5.67
N THR A 59 -7.18 4.00 6.72
CA THR A 59 -8.62 3.72 6.86
C THR A 59 -9.38 5.02 6.70
N LEU A 60 -10.26 5.08 5.69
CA LEU A 60 -11.17 6.19 5.47
C LEU A 60 -12.43 6.01 6.32
N ALA A 61 -12.89 7.08 6.97
CA ALA A 61 -14.18 7.12 7.63
C ALA A 61 -15.24 7.66 6.66
N LEU A 62 -16.23 6.84 6.33
CA LEU A 62 -17.35 7.23 5.47
C LEU A 62 -18.63 7.48 6.30
N PRO A 63 -19.60 8.24 5.75
CA PRO A 63 -20.90 8.44 6.37
C PRO A 63 -21.64 7.12 6.69
N GLU A 64 -22.52 7.18 7.68
CA GLU A 64 -23.27 6.03 8.20
C GLU A 64 -24.51 5.72 7.35
N TRP A 65 -24.31 5.22 6.13
CA TRP A 65 -25.41 4.82 5.24
C TRP A 65 -25.55 3.28 5.17
N PRO A 66 -26.78 2.73 5.16
CA PRO A 66 -27.00 1.28 5.08
C PRO A 66 -26.27 0.60 3.92
N GLU A 67 -26.25 1.22 2.74
CA GLU A 67 -25.60 0.67 1.53
C GLU A 67 -24.07 0.63 1.67
N LEU A 68 -23.49 1.59 2.41
CA LEU A 68 -22.05 1.59 2.70
C LEU A 68 -21.70 0.51 3.71
N TRP A 69 -22.54 0.29 4.73
CA TRP A 69 -22.39 -0.81 5.67
C TRP A 69 -22.46 -2.18 5.00
N GLU A 70 -23.42 -2.37 4.09
CA GLU A 70 -23.54 -3.62 3.33
C GLU A 70 -22.28 -3.88 2.49
N LYS A 71 -21.79 -2.84 1.80
CA LYS A 71 -20.63 -2.94 0.92
C LYS A 71 -19.31 -3.14 1.67
N PHE A 72 -19.04 -2.33 2.68
CA PHE A 72 -17.72 -2.26 3.34
C PHE A 72 -17.67 -2.95 4.69
N GLY A 73 -18.81 -3.26 5.30
CA GLY A 73 -18.91 -3.91 6.60
C GLY A 73 -18.50 -3.00 7.76
N CYS A 74 -18.40 -3.61 8.95
CA CYS A 74 -18.03 -2.95 10.20
C CYS A 74 -16.90 -3.68 10.92
N HIS A 75 -16.20 -2.95 11.78
CA HIS A 75 -15.35 -3.58 12.78
C HIS A 75 -16.23 -4.46 13.68
N LYS A 76 -15.84 -5.73 13.88
CA LYS A 76 -16.66 -6.81 14.47
C LYS A 76 -17.37 -6.46 15.79
N VAL A 77 -16.86 -5.49 16.54
CA VAL A 77 -17.30 -5.12 17.89
C VAL A 77 -18.44 -4.09 17.89
N ARG A 78 -18.69 -3.37 16.78
CA ARG A 78 -19.67 -2.26 16.74
C ARG A 78 -20.46 -2.24 15.42
N LYS A 79 -21.29 -3.27 15.21
CA LYS A 79 -22.27 -3.28 14.12
C LYS A 79 -23.22 -2.07 14.27
N HIS A 80 -23.24 -1.19 13.27
CA HIS A 80 -24.17 -0.04 13.18
C HIS A 80 -24.00 1.04 14.27
N LEU A 81 -22.80 1.15 14.85
CA LEU A 81 -22.48 2.16 15.86
C LEU A 81 -21.18 2.88 15.47
N GLY A 82 -21.29 3.94 14.64
CA GLY A 82 -20.17 4.80 14.23
C GLY A 82 -19.88 4.77 12.71
N PRO A 83 -18.88 5.53 12.23
CA PRO A 83 -18.60 5.67 10.80
C PRO A 83 -18.20 4.36 10.12
N VAL A 84 -18.51 4.24 8.82
CA VAL A 84 -18.14 3.07 8.01
C VAL A 84 -16.65 3.16 7.65
N GLY A 85 -15.85 2.23 8.17
CA GLY A 85 -14.41 2.17 7.88
C GLY A 85 -14.11 1.47 6.55
N VAL A 86 -13.35 2.13 5.68
CA VAL A 86 -12.89 1.58 4.39
C VAL A 86 -11.38 1.57 4.36
N GLU A 87 -10.79 0.39 4.17
CA GLU A 87 -9.36 0.28 3.96
C GLU A 87 -9.02 0.81 2.56
N PHE A 88 -8.09 1.76 2.50
CA PHE A 88 -7.58 2.37 1.28
C PHE A 88 -6.08 2.11 1.20
N CYS A 89 -5.66 1.37 0.18
CA CYS A 89 -4.24 1.17 -0.12
C CYS A 89 -3.88 1.88 -1.41
N CYS A 90 -2.76 2.60 -1.43
CA CYS A 90 -2.30 3.37 -2.57
C CYS A 90 -0.86 3.03 -2.92
N LEU A 91 -0.61 2.80 -4.21
CA LEU A 91 0.72 2.89 -4.81
C LEU A 91 0.94 4.29 -5.33
N PHE A 92 2.07 4.91 -5.01
CA PHE A 92 2.42 6.24 -5.49
C PHE A 92 3.91 6.34 -5.83
N SER A 93 4.24 7.24 -6.76
CA SER A 93 5.62 7.51 -7.13
C SER A 93 6.32 8.30 -6.03
N VAL A 94 7.55 7.92 -5.68
CA VAL A 94 8.36 8.68 -4.70
C VAL A 94 8.71 10.07 -5.24
N PHE A 95 9.05 10.16 -6.53
CA PHE A 95 9.54 11.40 -7.14
C PHE A 95 8.42 12.42 -7.38
N THR A 96 7.31 11.98 -7.98
CA THR A 96 6.20 12.90 -8.29
C THR A 96 5.20 13.01 -7.14
N ARG A 97 5.29 12.14 -6.12
CA ARG A 97 4.33 11.99 -5.01
C ARG A 97 2.89 11.73 -5.47
N ALA A 98 2.72 11.35 -6.74
CA ALA A 98 1.42 11.19 -7.34
C ALA A 98 0.95 9.73 -7.22
N PRO A 99 -0.36 9.51 -6.93
CA PRO A 99 -0.95 8.19 -6.91
C PRO A 99 -0.94 7.56 -8.31
N LEU A 100 -0.48 6.31 -8.37
CA LEU A 100 -0.38 5.52 -9.59
C LEU A 100 -1.50 4.48 -9.68
N ALA A 101 -1.89 3.94 -8.52
CA ALA A 101 -2.99 3.00 -8.40
C ALA A 101 -3.46 2.93 -6.95
N PHE A 102 -4.72 2.57 -6.75
CA PHE A 102 -5.28 2.39 -5.41
C PHE A 102 -6.33 1.29 -5.39
N ALA A 103 -6.56 0.76 -4.20
CA ALA A 103 -7.51 -0.30 -3.93
C ALA A 103 -8.30 0.02 -2.66
N PHE A 104 -9.59 -0.34 -2.69
CA PHE A 104 -10.47 -0.25 -1.54
C PHE A 104 -10.81 -1.65 -1.03
N GLY A 105 -10.94 -1.78 0.28
CA GLY A 105 -11.37 -3.01 0.93
C GLY A 105 -12.33 -2.73 2.08
N LYS A 106 -13.01 -3.79 2.51
CA LYS A 106 -13.73 -3.83 3.79
C LYS A 106 -12.74 -3.57 4.93
N SER A 107 -13.22 -3.09 6.07
CA SER A 107 -12.41 -2.84 7.28
C SER A 107 -11.59 -4.06 7.77
N CYS A 108 -11.97 -5.28 7.39
CA CYS A 108 -11.28 -6.53 7.73
C CYS A 108 -10.36 -7.06 6.61
N THR A 109 -10.16 -6.30 5.54
CA THR A 109 -9.31 -6.71 4.42
C THR A 109 -7.85 -6.60 4.83
N SER A 110 -7.09 -7.68 4.67
CA SER A 110 -5.66 -7.67 4.97
C SER A 110 -4.87 -6.84 3.96
N ASP A 111 -3.75 -6.29 4.43
CA ASP A 111 -2.80 -5.50 3.64
C ASP A 111 -2.29 -6.30 2.44
N GLU A 112 -2.01 -7.59 2.65
CA GLU A 112 -1.67 -8.55 1.58
C GLU A 112 -2.73 -8.60 0.47
N ARG A 113 -4.02 -8.63 0.82
CA ARG A 113 -5.11 -8.68 -0.17
C ARG A 113 -5.24 -7.39 -0.95
N LEU A 114 -5.15 -6.25 -0.26
CA LEU A 114 -5.17 -4.94 -0.91
C LEU A 114 -3.97 -4.79 -1.85
N PHE A 115 -2.77 -5.08 -1.38
CA PHE A 115 -1.54 -5.02 -2.17
C PHE A 115 -1.58 -5.95 -3.38
N THR A 116 -2.12 -7.17 -3.22
CA THR A 116 -2.27 -8.13 -4.34
C THR A 116 -3.09 -7.54 -5.50
N SER A 117 -4.11 -6.72 -5.21
CA SER A 117 -4.89 -6.07 -6.27
C SER A 117 -4.10 -4.99 -7.03
N LEU A 118 -3.04 -4.45 -6.41
CA LEU A 118 -2.19 -3.39 -6.95
C LEU A 118 -0.94 -3.92 -7.66
N VAL A 119 -0.53 -5.17 -7.40
CA VAL A 119 0.73 -5.74 -7.93
C VAL A 119 0.87 -5.64 -9.45
N LYS A 120 -0.24 -5.67 -10.20
CA LYS A 120 -0.23 -5.54 -11.67
C LYS A 120 0.31 -4.19 -12.16
N ARG A 121 0.33 -3.18 -11.28
CA ARG A 121 0.83 -1.82 -11.54
C ARG A 121 2.31 -1.68 -11.17
N ILE A 122 2.93 -2.74 -10.64
CA ILE A 122 4.37 -2.81 -10.43
C ILE A 122 4.99 -3.35 -11.73
N HIS A 123 5.87 -2.52 -12.31
CA HIS A 123 6.57 -2.79 -13.56
C HIS A 123 7.98 -3.31 -13.27
N LYS A 124 8.55 -4.09 -14.20
CA LYS A 124 9.95 -4.55 -14.12
C LYS A 124 10.91 -3.40 -13.79
N GLY A 125 11.90 -3.68 -12.95
CA GLY A 125 12.91 -2.68 -12.56
C GLY A 125 12.34 -1.60 -11.63
N THR A 126 11.31 -1.94 -10.86
CA THR A 126 10.79 -1.08 -9.78
C THR A 126 11.35 -1.53 -8.43
N VAL A 127 11.70 -0.59 -7.58
CA VAL A 127 11.92 -0.81 -6.15
C VAL A 127 10.69 -0.29 -5.41
N VAL A 128 10.01 -1.18 -4.69
CA VAL A 128 8.83 -0.85 -3.88
C VAL A 128 9.26 -0.62 -2.44
N LEU A 129 9.01 0.58 -1.95
CA LEU A 129 9.21 0.94 -0.55
C LEU A 129 7.94 0.59 0.23
N LEU A 130 8.12 -0.15 1.32
CA LEU A 130 7.05 -0.66 2.16
C LEU A 130 7.35 -0.33 3.62
N ASP A 131 6.30 -0.13 4.41
CA ASP A 131 6.41 -0.16 5.86
C ASP A 131 6.30 -1.58 6.41
N ASN A 132 6.49 -1.74 7.72
CA ASN A 132 6.43 -3.05 8.38
C ASN A 132 5.00 -3.65 8.44
N GLY A 133 3.95 -2.89 8.17
CA GLY A 133 2.57 -3.40 8.06
C GLY A 133 2.40 -4.33 6.86
N PHE A 134 3.14 -4.09 5.79
CA PHE A 134 3.22 -4.95 4.61
C PHE A 134 4.23 -6.11 4.75
N TYR A 135 4.72 -6.41 5.97
CA TYR A 135 5.68 -7.50 6.17
C TYR A 135 5.01 -8.88 6.03
N ALA A 136 4.84 -9.33 4.80
CA ALA A 136 4.28 -10.63 4.45
C ALA A 136 5.09 -11.30 3.33
N PHE A 137 5.48 -12.56 3.53
CA PHE A 137 6.28 -13.30 2.54
C PHE A 137 5.62 -13.34 1.16
N ARG A 138 4.28 -13.44 1.13
CA ARG A 138 3.51 -13.40 -0.12
C ARG A 138 3.66 -12.09 -0.88
N ILE A 139 3.77 -10.95 -0.20
CA ILE A 139 4.03 -9.65 -0.84
C ILE A 139 5.42 -9.66 -1.49
N PHE A 140 6.42 -10.23 -0.82
CA PHE A 140 7.78 -10.32 -1.36
C PHE A 140 7.83 -11.19 -2.62
N GLU A 141 7.14 -12.34 -2.62
CA GLU A 141 6.98 -13.19 -3.81
C GLU A 141 6.32 -12.40 -4.95
N LEU A 142 5.19 -11.75 -4.67
CA LEU A 142 4.44 -10.98 -5.66
C LEU A 142 5.26 -9.88 -6.31
N ILE A 143 6.15 -9.21 -5.57
CA ILE A 143 7.05 -8.20 -6.11
C ILE A 143 8.17 -8.85 -6.95
N SER A 144 8.75 -9.95 -6.44
CA SER A 144 9.83 -10.68 -7.12
C SER A 144 9.37 -11.27 -8.45
N ASP A 145 8.14 -11.80 -8.51
CA ASP A 145 7.50 -12.33 -9.73
C ASP A 145 7.35 -11.26 -10.83
N ARG A 146 7.45 -9.97 -10.47
CA ARG A 146 7.42 -8.84 -11.41
C ARG A 146 8.81 -8.39 -11.85
N SER A 147 9.86 -9.16 -11.55
CA SER A 147 11.26 -8.75 -11.75
C SER A 147 11.53 -7.36 -11.14
N SER A 148 11.04 -7.19 -9.91
CA SER A 148 11.10 -5.96 -9.14
C SER A 148 11.68 -6.27 -7.76
N HIS A 149 12.08 -5.22 -7.05
CA HIS A 149 12.72 -5.29 -5.75
C HIS A 149 11.84 -4.62 -4.70
N PHE A 150 12.14 -4.88 -3.43
CA PHE A 150 11.48 -4.22 -2.32
C PHE A 150 12.49 -3.75 -1.29
N ILE A 151 12.12 -2.72 -0.55
CA ILE A 151 12.80 -2.28 0.67
C ILE A 151 11.72 -2.19 1.74
N ILE A 152 11.95 -2.87 2.85
CA ILE A 152 11.04 -2.91 3.99
C ILE A 152 11.86 -2.96 5.28
N PRO A 153 11.44 -2.27 6.36
CA PRO A 153 12.00 -2.50 7.68
C PRO A 153 11.90 -3.97 8.04
N ALA A 154 12.99 -4.56 8.51
CA ALA A 154 12.96 -5.94 8.98
C ALA A 154 12.03 -6.05 10.20
N SER A 155 11.11 -7.01 10.17
CA SER A 155 10.30 -7.32 11.36
C SER A 155 11.21 -7.74 12.52
N VAL A 156 10.89 -7.30 13.73
CA VAL A 156 11.58 -7.70 14.97
C VAL A 156 11.58 -9.22 15.20
N SER A 157 10.61 -9.93 14.62
CA SER A 157 10.49 -11.39 14.71
C SER A 157 11.26 -12.13 13.62
N LEU A 158 11.90 -11.41 12.68
CA LEU A 158 12.64 -12.02 11.59
C LEU A 158 13.86 -12.78 12.12
N LYS A 159 13.96 -14.05 11.74
CA LYS A 159 15.11 -14.91 12.04
C LYS A 159 15.72 -15.41 10.72
N PRO A 160 16.50 -14.56 10.03
CA PRO A 160 17.06 -14.94 8.75
C PRO A 160 18.25 -15.87 8.96
N ARG A 161 18.42 -16.86 8.09
CA ARG A 161 19.61 -17.71 8.07
C ARG A 161 20.69 -17.00 7.27
N LEU A 162 21.76 -16.57 7.93
CA LEU A 162 22.89 -15.92 7.27
C LEU A 162 23.50 -16.85 6.21
N ILE A 163 23.71 -16.34 5.00
CA ILE A 163 24.42 -17.03 3.91
C ILE A 163 25.83 -16.46 3.80
N GLU A 164 25.95 -15.15 3.68
CA GLU A 164 27.21 -14.46 3.41
C GLU A 164 27.22 -13.07 4.04
N LYS A 165 28.37 -12.65 4.54
CA LYS A 165 28.61 -11.25 4.97
C LYS A 165 29.24 -10.49 3.82
N LEU A 166 28.54 -9.48 3.30
CA LEU A 166 29.01 -8.63 2.20
C LEU A 166 29.84 -7.44 2.70
N GLY A 167 29.61 -7.01 3.95
CA GLY A 167 30.31 -5.88 4.55
C GLY A 167 29.91 -5.66 6.02
N SER A 168 30.37 -4.56 6.61
CA SER A 168 29.93 -4.17 7.95
C SER A 168 28.45 -3.78 7.91
N GLY A 169 27.61 -4.50 8.65
CA GLY A 169 26.17 -4.25 8.66
C GLY A 169 25.43 -4.71 7.40
N ASP A 170 26.08 -5.47 6.50
CA ASP A 170 25.52 -5.84 5.20
C ASP A 170 25.66 -7.35 4.95
N TYR A 171 24.52 -8.01 4.80
CA TYR A 171 24.43 -9.46 4.82
C TYR A 171 23.50 -9.98 3.74
N LEU A 172 23.91 -11.07 3.10
CA LEU A 172 23.03 -11.91 2.28
C LEU A 172 22.46 -13.01 3.19
N ALA A 173 21.15 -13.13 3.24
CA ALA A 173 20.49 -14.08 4.13
C ALA A 173 19.25 -14.72 3.50
N GLU A 174 18.91 -15.92 3.96
CA GLU A 174 17.71 -16.63 3.58
C GLU A 174 16.61 -16.36 4.60
N ILE A 175 15.44 -15.94 4.13
CA ILE A 175 14.20 -15.90 4.91
C ILE A 175 13.29 -17.04 4.49
N LYS A 176 12.44 -17.50 5.41
CA LYS A 176 11.54 -18.63 5.19
C LYS A 176 10.12 -18.28 5.60
N ASP A 177 9.16 -18.60 4.74
CA ASP A 177 7.75 -18.52 5.10
C ASP A 177 7.40 -19.63 6.09
N SER A 178 6.81 -19.26 7.23
CA SER A 178 6.48 -20.22 8.28
C SER A 178 5.39 -21.21 7.84
N LYS A 179 4.49 -20.79 6.95
CA LYS A 179 3.33 -21.57 6.47
C LYS A 179 3.69 -22.50 5.30
N THR A 180 4.20 -21.94 4.21
CA THR A 180 4.49 -22.66 2.96
C THR A 180 5.88 -23.29 2.91
N LYS A 181 6.76 -22.94 3.87
CA LYS A 181 8.17 -23.37 3.94
C LYS A 181 9.03 -22.92 2.76
N ARG A 182 8.50 -22.09 1.85
CA ARG A 182 9.27 -21.46 0.77
C ARG A 182 10.33 -20.54 1.35
N THR A 183 11.44 -20.43 0.63
CA THR A 183 12.55 -19.57 1.02
C THR A 183 12.79 -18.49 -0.02
N MET A 184 13.38 -17.38 0.43
CA MET A 184 13.80 -16.28 -0.41
C MET A 184 15.13 -15.75 0.09
N ILE A 185 16.06 -15.49 -0.83
CA ILE A 185 17.31 -14.81 -0.51
C ILE A 185 17.06 -13.31 -0.52
N VAL A 186 17.44 -12.63 0.55
CA VAL A 186 17.31 -11.19 0.73
C VAL A 186 18.62 -10.59 1.21
N ARG A 187 18.82 -9.30 0.95
CA ARG A 187 19.90 -8.53 1.55
C ARG A 187 19.37 -7.84 2.80
N VAL A 188 20.04 -8.04 3.92
CA VAL A 188 19.71 -7.42 5.21
C VAL A 188 20.78 -6.38 5.51
N ILE A 189 20.34 -5.13 5.64
CA ILE A 189 21.21 -3.99 5.89
C ILE A 189 20.87 -3.42 7.27
N TYR A 190 21.85 -3.42 8.17
CA TYR A 190 21.79 -2.76 9.46
C TYR A 190 22.22 -1.31 9.28
N VAL A 191 21.27 -0.41 9.41
CA VAL A 191 21.53 1.04 9.41
C VAL A 191 21.71 1.46 10.86
N SER A 192 22.96 1.64 11.30
CA SER A 192 23.22 2.28 12.58
C SER A 192 22.91 3.77 12.47
N TYR A 193 21.86 4.21 13.14
CA TYR A 193 21.60 5.64 13.32
C TYR A 193 22.67 6.21 14.26
N GLN A 194 23.62 6.98 13.72
CA GLN A 194 24.41 7.90 14.52
C GLN A 194 23.63 9.24 14.51
N PRO A 195 23.06 9.70 15.65
CA PRO A 195 22.51 11.04 15.68
C PRO A 195 23.62 12.03 15.33
N ASP A 196 23.37 12.85 14.31
CA ASP A 196 24.23 13.99 14.01
C ASP A 196 24.34 14.84 15.29
N ASN A 197 25.54 14.88 15.87
CA ASN A 197 25.87 15.73 17.00
C ASN A 197 26.11 17.20 16.58
N ASP A 198 25.90 17.53 15.30
CA ASP A 198 26.15 18.86 14.72
C ASP A 198 24.87 19.71 14.64
N ARG A 199 24.29 20.00 15.79
CA ARG A 199 23.49 21.22 15.99
C ARG A 199 23.97 21.92 17.26
N ARG A 200 25.04 22.71 17.12
CA ARG A 200 25.33 23.87 17.97
C ARG A 200 25.01 25.14 17.22
#